data_AF-A0A2P8KQZ7-F1
#
_entry.id   AF-A0A2P8KQZ7-F1
#
_cell.length_a   1.000
_cell.length_b   1.000
_cell.length_c   1.000
_cell.angle_alpha   90.00
_cell.angle_beta   90.00
_cell.angle_gamma   90.00
#
_symmetry.space_group_name_H-M   'P 1'
#
loop_
_entity.id
_entity.type
_entity.pdbx_description
1 polymer ?
#
loop_
_entity_poly.entity_id
_entity_poly.type
_entity_poly.pdbx_seq_one_letter_code
_entity_poly.pdbx_strand_id
1 'polypeptide(L)'
;MATPSITMSTPSTPLPERSLTIAQARREWIEGESAGTRGARIEPWLLRSWQRCLQAGHRPQHQVSFDPVTRPAIHRVAERNRALVAAARPVLARLSRAIADTRYFAILTDAEGIVIEVGALPGGSDPADRHARDIARVGVDLSERAVGTTAIGAALAEHESVWLHRGEHFFDATGIYSCAGAPLFGLQGECIGMLDLTGVQVAERPGLRHLAAQSARSIENAMVHSHPCALRLRLDWPGYGAGPGSEGLLCIDADGRITASNTVARQMLHQPPGAEAPPHCNDLFALSTQMLFDAARRGDAVLEVPLWSGLRVQARPQLADRAPLPHAAGPERPRLRDVEAALIRRAVDDARGNVAEAARALGISRATVYRKLGGSRGKAA
;
A
#
# COMPACT_ATOMS: atom_id res chain seq x y z
N MET A 1 -27.38 21.87 39.91
CA MET A 1 -27.20 21.62 38.46
C MET A 1 -26.42 20.32 38.31
N ALA A 2 -27.09 19.23 37.97
CA ALA A 2 -26.48 17.93 37.78
C ALA A 2 -26.03 17.77 36.31
N THR A 3 -24.76 17.47 36.10
CA THR A 3 -24.20 17.09 34.80
C THR A 3 -24.58 15.65 34.48
N PRO A 4 -25.09 15.33 33.27
CA PRO A 4 -25.35 13.95 32.89
C PRO A 4 -24.04 13.32 32.37
N SER A 5 -23.63 12.22 33.00
CA SER A 5 -22.60 11.33 32.47
C SER A 5 -23.15 10.61 31.25
N ILE A 6 -22.57 10.87 30.08
CA ILE A 6 -22.82 10.12 28.86
C ILE A 6 -22.01 8.83 28.94
N THR A 7 -22.66 7.73 29.32
CA THR A 7 -22.13 6.38 29.18
C THR A 7 -22.20 5.98 27.69
N MET A 8 -21.06 5.99 27.00
CA MET A 8 -20.94 5.36 25.69
C MET A 8 -20.95 3.83 25.86
N SER A 9 -22.12 3.21 25.69
CA SER A 9 -22.22 1.76 25.53
C SER A 9 -21.65 1.36 24.17
N THR A 10 -20.49 0.70 24.18
CA THR A 10 -20.10 -0.21 23.10
C THR A 10 -20.79 -1.54 23.35
N PRO A 11 -21.54 -2.12 22.40
CA PRO A 11 -22.10 -3.44 22.59
C PRO A 11 -21.01 -4.48 22.32
N SER A 12 -20.17 -4.77 23.31
CA SER A 12 -19.44 -6.02 23.34
C SER A 12 -20.44 -7.12 23.72
N THR A 13 -21.01 -7.80 22.73
CA THR A 13 -21.85 -8.98 22.96
C THR A 13 -21.04 -10.01 23.77
N PRO A 14 -21.58 -10.59 24.84
CA PRO A 14 -20.83 -11.55 25.66
C PRO A 14 -20.36 -12.76 24.84
N LEU A 15 -19.11 -13.20 25.11
CA LEU A 15 -18.34 -14.22 24.36
C LEU A 15 -19.11 -15.51 23.96
N PRO A 16 -19.99 -16.09 24.80
CA PRO A 16 -20.76 -17.29 24.42
C PRO A 16 -21.76 -17.02 23.28
N GLU A 17 -22.32 -15.81 23.19
CA GLU A 17 -23.34 -15.48 22.20
C GLU A 17 -22.74 -15.35 20.79
N ARG A 18 -21.50 -14.85 20.65
CA ARG A 18 -20.86 -14.72 19.33
C ARG A 18 -20.49 -16.08 18.74
N SER A 19 -19.93 -16.99 19.54
CA SER A 19 -19.59 -18.34 19.08
C SER A 19 -20.84 -19.12 18.64
N LEU A 20 -21.95 -18.99 19.40
CA LEU A 20 -23.24 -19.58 19.02
C LEU A 20 -23.81 -18.97 17.73
N THR A 21 -23.66 -17.65 17.57
CA THR A 21 -24.08 -16.91 16.35
C THR A 21 -23.30 -17.39 15.12
N ILE A 22 -21.98 -17.57 15.24
CA ILE A 22 -21.14 -18.13 14.18
C ILE A 22 -21.56 -19.56 13.84
N ALA A 23 -21.77 -20.41 14.85
CA ALA A 23 -22.19 -21.78 14.66
C ALA A 23 -23.57 -21.88 13.97
N GLN A 24 -24.52 -21.01 14.34
CA GLN A 24 -25.82 -20.92 13.66
C GLN A 24 -25.67 -20.50 12.21
N ALA A 25 -24.87 -19.45 11.93
CA ALA A 25 -24.63 -19.00 10.57
C ALA A 25 -23.99 -20.09 9.69
N ARG A 26 -23.05 -20.87 10.25
CA ARG A 26 -22.45 -22.02 9.54
C ARG A 26 -23.51 -23.06 9.17
N ARG A 27 -24.38 -23.43 10.10
CA ARG A 27 -25.45 -24.41 9.81
C ARG A 27 -26.39 -23.94 8.70
N GLU A 28 -26.79 -22.67 8.76
CA GLU A 28 -27.68 -22.08 7.75
C GLU A 28 -27.02 -22.01 6.37
N TRP A 29 -25.76 -21.57 6.30
CA TRP A 29 -25.09 -21.27 5.02
C TRP A 29 -24.28 -22.40 4.42
N ILE A 30 -23.62 -23.20 5.26
CA ILE A 30 -22.72 -24.27 4.82
C ILE A 30 -23.45 -25.62 4.82
N GLU A 31 -24.29 -25.88 5.82
CA GLU A 31 -25.00 -27.16 5.98
C GLU A 31 -26.40 -27.14 5.34
N GLY A 32 -26.90 -25.95 4.96
CA GLY A 32 -28.17 -25.78 4.25
C GLY A 32 -29.41 -25.86 5.15
N GLU A 33 -29.26 -25.63 6.46
CA GLU A 33 -30.40 -25.56 7.38
C GLU A 33 -31.28 -24.32 7.08
N SER A 34 -32.60 -24.45 7.28
CA SER A 34 -33.53 -23.34 7.06
C SER A 34 -33.22 -22.19 8.01
N ALA A 35 -33.00 -20.99 7.47
CA ALA A 35 -32.67 -19.80 8.26
C ALA A 35 -33.73 -19.54 9.34
N GLY A 36 -33.31 -19.56 10.61
CA GLY A 36 -34.15 -19.12 11.71
C GLY A 36 -34.44 -17.63 11.59
N THR A 37 -35.56 -17.16 12.15
CA THR A 37 -36.05 -15.76 12.07
C THR A 37 -35.14 -14.68 12.69
N ARG A 38 -33.90 -15.00 13.06
CA ARG A 38 -32.87 -14.06 13.49
C ARG A 38 -31.55 -14.37 12.78
N GLY A 39 -31.37 -13.78 11.60
CA GLY A 39 -30.10 -13.86 10.87
C GLY A 39 -28.95 -13.36 11.74
N ALA A 40 -28.01 -14.25 12.02
CA ALA A 40 -26.74 -13.91 12.64
C ALA A 40 -26.09 -12.74 11.89
N ARG A 41 -25.70 -11.66 12.60
CA ARG A 41 -24.94 -10.55 11.99
C ARG A 41 -23.50 -11.00 11.73
N ILE A 42 -23.30 -11.68 10.62
CA ILE A 42 -22.00 -12.04 10.08
C ILE A 42 -21.57 -11.00 9.06
N GLU A 43 -20.27 -10.70 9.03
CA GLU A 43 -19.71 -9.76 8.08
C GLU A 43 -19.96 -10.21 6.63
N PRO A 44 -20.41 -9.31 5.72
CA PRO A 44 -20.75 -9.68 4.35
C PRO A 44 -19.60 -10.34 3.56
N TRP A 45 -18.35 -9.98 3.84
CA TRP A 45 -17.19 -10.59 3.18
C TRP A 45 -17.02 -12.06 3.55
N LEU A 46 -17.40 -12.44 4.77
CA LEU A 46 -17.27 -13.81 5.24
C LEU A 46 -18.20 -14.75 4.46
N LEU A 47 -19.44 -14.30 4.24
CA LEU A 47 -20.42 -15.04 3.44
C LEU A 47 -19.95 -15.21 1.99
N ARG A 48 -19.38 -14.17 1.37
CA ARG A 48 -18.77 -14.26 0.03
C ARG A 48 -17.64 -15.29 0.00
N SER A 49 -16.78 -15.29 1.02
CA SER A 49 -15.66 -16.23 1.13
C SER A 49 -16.13 -17.68 1.31
N TRP A 50 -17.10 -17.93 2.20
CA TRP A 50 -17.70 -19.26 2.35
C TRP A 50 -18.36 -19.74 1.06
N GLN A 51 -19.07 -18.85 0.35
CA GLN A 51 -19.65 -19.17 -0.94
C GLN A 51 -18.59 -19.56 -1.97
N ARG A 52 -17.47 -18.83 -2.07
CA ARG A 52 -16.35 -19.21 -2.96
C ARG A 52 -15.76 -20.56 -2.60
N CYS A 53 -15.60 -20.86 -1.31
CA CYS A 53 -15.12 -22.16 -0.84
C CYS A 53 -16.06 -23.30 -1.26
N LEU A 54 -17.38 -23.12 -1.09
CA LEU A 54 -18.40 -24.08 -1.51
C LEU A 54 -18.42 -24.28 -3.03
N GLN A 55 -18.32 -23.20 -3.80
CA GLN A 55 -18.25 -23.22 -5.27
C GLN A 55 -16.99 -23.92 -5.78
N ALA A 56 -15.88 -23.83 -5.05
CA ALA A 56 -14.64 -24.57 -5.33
C ALA A 56 -14.71 -26.06 -4.93
N GLY A 57 -15.85 -26.54 -4.41
CA GLY A 57 -16.06 -27.94 -4.03
C GLY A 57 -15.52 -28.31 -2.65
N HIS A 58 -15.10 -27.34 -1.83
CA HIS A 58 -14.66 -27.63 -0.47
C HIS A 58 -15.83 -28.00 0.46
N ARG A 59 -15.50 -28.79 1.48
CA ARG A 59 -16.36 -29.13 2.61
C ARG A 59 -15.60 -28.90 3.92
N PRO A 60 -16.25 -28.45 5.01
CA PRO A 60 -15.55 -28.14 6.26
C PRO A 60 -14.69 -29.27 6.83
N GLN A 61 -15.09 -30.53 6.58
CA GLN A 61 -14.43 -31.73 7.09
C GLN A 61 -13.24 -32.19 6.23
N HIS A 62 -13.02 -31.57 5.06
CA HIS A 62 -11.85 -31.90 4.24
C HIS A 62 -10.57 -31.62 5.03
N GLN A 63 -9.58 -32.50 4.88
CA GLN A 63 -8.27 -32.31 5.49
C GLN A 63 -7.58 -31.11 4.84
N VAL A 64 -6.95 -30.29 5.69
CA VAL A 64 -6.12 -29.17 5.29
C VAL A 64 -4.68 -29.56 5.50
N SER A 65 -3.85 -29.38 4.47
CA SER A 65 -2.40 -29.54 4.59
C SER A 65 -1.72 -28.17 4.49
N PHE A 66 -0.72 -27.95 5.32
CA PHE A 66 0.11 -26.75 5.31
C PHE A 66 1.44 -27.04 4.63
N ASP A 67 1.38 -27.61 3.43
CA ASP A 67 2.57 -27.98 2.69
C ASP A 67 3.26 -26.75 2.09
N PRO A 68 4.60 -26.67 2.17
CA PRO A 68 5.33 -25.65 1.45
C PRO A 68 5.23 -25.89 -0.05
N VAL A 69 5.19 -24.79 -0.81
CA VAL A 69 5.37 -24.83 -2.26
C VAL A 69 6.73 -25.45 -2.63
N THR A 70 6.86 -25.89 -3.87
CA THR A 70 8.11 -26.50 -4.36
C THR A 70 9.33 -25.60 -4.11
N ARG A 71 10.51 -26.20 -3.89
CA ARG A 71 11.75 -25.43 -3.65
C ARG A 71 12.02 -24.35 -4.72
N PRO A 72 11.85 -24.61 -6.04
CA PRO A 72 12.01 -23.57 -7.05
C PRO A 72 10.98 -22.43 -6.91
N ALA A 73 9.75 -22.73 -6.48
CA ALA A 73 8.75 -21.70 -6.20
C ALA A 73 9.15 -20.84 -4.98
N ILE A 74 9.65 -21.45 -3.90
CA ILE A 74 10.16 -20.71 -2.72
C ILE A 74 11.24 -19.71 -3.13
N HIS A 75 12.22 -20.12 -3.94
CA HIS A 75 13.27 -19.21 -4.41
C HIS A 75 12.73 -18.06 -5.26
N ARG A 76 11.78 -18.33 -6.16
CA ARG A 76 11.16 -17.28 -6.98
C ARG A 76 10.35 -16.29 -6.13
N VAL A 77 9.57 -16.78 -5.17
CA VAL A 77 8.81 -15.96 -4.24
C VAL A 77 9.74 -15.11 -3.37
N ALA A 78 10.83 -15.69 -2.84
CA ALA A 78 11.81 -14.94 -2.04
C ALA A 78 12.51 -13.84 -2.86
N GLU A 79 12.87 -14.14 -4.12
CA GLU A 79 13.49 -13.16 -5.01
C GLU A 79 12.55 -11.99 -5.32
N ARG A 80 11.31 -12.32 -5.74
CA ARG A 80 10.27 -11.34 -6.09
C ARG A 80 9.96 -10.41 -4.91
N ASN A 81 9.95 -10.95 -3.69
CA ASN A 81 9.52 -10.23 -2.50
C ASN A 81 10.69 -9.69 -1.65
N ARG A 82 11.94 -9.69 -2.16
CA ARG A 82 13.12 -9.28 -1.38
C ARG A 82 12.98 -7.90 -0.74
N ALA A 83 12.50 -6.91 -1.50
CA ALA A 83 12.32 -5.55 -1.01
C ALA A 83 11.26 -5.46 0.10
N LEU A 84 10.14 -6.18 -0.07
CA LEU A 84 9.07 -6.26 0.94
C LEU A 84 9.58 -6.91 2.24
N VAL A 85 10.28 -8.05 2.14
CA VAL A 85 10.86 -8.74 3.30
C VAL A 85 11.86 -7.84 4.03
N ALA A 86 12.73 -7.13 3.29
CA ALA A 86 13.69 -6.21 3.88
C ALA A 86 13.01 -5.07 4.67
N ALA A 87 11.93 -4.49 4.13
CA ALA A 87 11.14 -3.46 4.80
C ALA A 87 10.36 -4.01 6.01
N ALA A 88 9.89 -5.26 5.94
CA ALA A 88 9.05 -5.87 6.95
C ALA A 88 9.80 -6.32 8.21
N ARG A 89 11.03 -6.84 8.07
CA ARG A 89 11.80 -7.45 9.18
C ARG A 89 11.88 -6.57 10.44
N PRO A 90 12.22 -5.27 10.39
CA PRO A 90 12.27 -4.43 11.59
C PRO A 90 10.90 -4.25 12.25
N VAL A 91 9.84 -4.21 11.44
CA VAL A 91 8.45 -4.08 11.92
C VAL A 91 8.01 -5.36 12.60
N LEU A 92 8.27 -6.53 12.00
CA LEU A 92 7.97 -7.84 12.58
C LEU A 92 8.72 -8.06 13.90
N ALA A 93 9.98 -7.62 14.01
CA ALA A 93 10.73 -7.69 15.26
C ALA A 93 10.13 -6.80 16.38
N ARG A 94 9.65 -5.61 16.04
CA ARG A 94 8.90 -4.73 16.98
C ARG A 94 7.57 -5.35 17.38
N LEU A 95 6.81 -5.85 16.41
CA LEU A 95 5.54 -6.53 16.64
C LEU A 95 5.69 -7.71 17.57
N SER A 96 6.67 -8.58 17.30
CA SER A 96 6.96 -9.76 18.11
C SER A 96 7.19 -9.40 19.58
N ARG A 97 7.87 -8.27 19.86
CA ARG A 97 8.01 -7.75 21.23
C ARG A 97 6.71 -7.22 21.81
N ALA A 98 5.90 -6.52 21.02
CA ALA A 98 4.65 -5.92 21.48
C ALA A 98 3.56 -6.96 21.82
N ILE A 99 3.59 -8.13 21.17
CA ILE A 99 2.58 -9.18 21.31
C ILE A 99 3.10 -10.43 22.06
N ALA A 100 4.31 -10.40 22.61
CA ALA A 100 4.99 -11.56 23.19
C ALA A 100 4.13 -12.30 24.24
N ASP A 101 3.38 -11.58 25.07
CA ASP A 101 2.56 -12.15 26.15
C ASP A 101 1.12 -12.53 25.71
N THR A 102 0.84 -12.54 24.40
CA THR A 102 -0.53 -12.71 23.88
C THR A 102 -0.78 -14.06 23.23
N ARG A 103 0.28 -14.87 23.05
CA ARG A 103 0.30 -16.10 22.23
C ARG A 103 -0.05 -15.89 20.75
N TYR A 104 -0.01 -14.66 20.28
CA TYR A 104 -0.08 -14.33 18.85
C TYR A 104 1.32 -14.22 18.25
N PHE A 105 1.44 -14.53 16.97
CA PHE A 105 2.65 -14.34 16.18
C PHE A 105 2.30 -13.72 14.83
N ALA A 106 3.31 -13.17 14.16
CA ALA A 106 3.11 -12.50 12.88
C ALA A 106 3.48 -13.42 11.70
N ILE A 107 2.65 -13.42 10.66
CA ILE A 107 2.93 -14.07 9.37
C ILE A 107 2.86 -12.98 8.29
N LEU A 108 3.89 -12.90 7.45
CA LEU A 108 3.88 -12.08 6.26
C LEU A 108 3.71 -12.99 5.04
N THR A 109 2.76 -12.67 4.17
CA THR A 109 2.53 -13.38 2.91
C THR A 109 2.72 -12.45 1.72
N ASP A 110 3.01 -13.03 0.55
CA ASP A 110 2.91 -12.31 -0.72
C ASP A 110 1.47 -12.24 -1.23
N ALA A 111 1.26 -11.58 -2.37
CA ALA A 111 -0.07 -11.37 -2.96
C ALA A 111 -0.81 -12.68 -3.33
N GLU A 112 -0.11 -13.81 -3.41
CA GLU A 112 -0.69 -15.13 -3.70
C GLU A 112 -1.02 -15.89 -2.42
N GLY A 113 -0.71 -15.35 -1.23
CA GLY A 113 -0.95 -15.99 0.06
C GLY A 113 0.17 -16.94 0.49
N ILE A 114 1.34 -16.90 -0.17
CA ILE A 114 2.50 -17.71 0.21
C ILE A 114 3.27 -17.00 1.33
N VAL A 115 3.60 -17.72 2.41
CA VAL A 115 4.37 -17.17 3.53
C VAL A 115 5.79 -16.80 3.08
N ILE A 116 6.20 -15.55 3.32
CA ILE A 116 7.51 -15.02 2.91
C ILE A 116 8.39 -14.60 4.09
N GLU A 117 7.81 -14.30 5.26
CA GLU A 117 8.54 -14.00 6.50
C GLU A 117 7.66 -14.30 7.71
N VAL A 118 8.27 -14.65 8.84
CA VAL A 118 7.56 -15.02 10.06
C VAL A 118 8.18 -14.30 11.26
N GLY A 119 7.32 -13.82 12.17
CA GLY A 119 7.75 -13.24 13.44
C GLY A 119 8.29 -14.29 14.43
N ALA A 120 8.63 -13.85 15.64
CA ALA A 120 9.02 -14.79 16.68
C ALA A 120 7.84 -15.71 17.05
N LEU A 121 8.08 -17.02 17.04
CA LEU A 121 7.09 -18.01 17.43
C LEU A 121 7.14 -18.29 18.95
N PRO A 122 6.02 -18.72 19.54
CA PRO A 122 6.03 -19.28 20.89
C PRO A 122 7.03 -20.44 20.99
N GLY A 123 7.90 -20.41 22.00
CA GLY A 123 9.02 -21.36 22.16
C GLY A 123 8.71 -22.63 22.96
N GLY A 124 7.44 -22.94 23.22
CA GLY A 124 7.04 -24.09 24.03
C GLY A 124 6.89 -25.39 23.25
N SER A 125 6.43 -26.43 23.96
CA SER A 125 6.13 -27.76 23.41
C SER A 125 4.64 -28.11 23.51
N ASP A 126 3.78 -27.12 23.81
CA ASP A 126 2.33 -27.31 23.85
C ASP A 126 1.83 -27.68 22.43
N PRO A 127 0.80 -28.55 22.28
CA PRO A 127 0.05 -28.67 21.04
C PRO A 127 -0.18 -27.36 20.28
N ALA A 128 -0.52 -26.25 20.96
CA ALA A 128 -0.73 -24.95 20.33
C ALA A 128 0.53 -24.44 19.60
N ASP A 129 1.72 -24.67 20.15
CA ASP A 129 3.01 -24.27 19.57
C ASP A 129 3.36 -25.12 18.35
N ARG A 130 2.87 -26.37 18.29
CA ARG A 130 2.99 -27.20 17.09
C ARG A 130 2.14 -26.66 15.95
N HIS A 131 0.87 -26.37 16.19
CA HIS A 131 -0.03 -25.81 15.18
C HIS A 131 0.47 -24.45 14.65
N ALA A 132 1.03 -23.61 15.53
CA ALA A 132 1.70 -22.38 15.11
C ALA A 132 2.85 -22.66 14.13
N ARG A 133 3.72 -23.63 14.44
CA ARG A 133 4.85 -24.03 13.58
C ARG A 133 4.43 -24.68 12.26
N ASP A 134 3.25 -25.29 12.19
CA ASP A 134 2.78 -25.93 10.96
C ASP A 134 2.49 -24.88 9.86
N ILE A 135 1.86 -23.76 10.24
CA ILE A 135 1.50 -22.66 9.32
C ILE A 135 2.60 -21.62 9.15
N ALA A 136 3.43 -21.42 10.18
CA ALA A 136 4.39 -20.32 10.25
C ALA A 136 5.76 -20.72 9.69
N ARG A 137 5.79 -21.16 8.44
CA ARG A 137 7.01 -21.53 7.72
C ARG A 137 7.04 -20.85 6.36
N VAL A 138 8.18 -20.26 6.02
CA VAL A 138 8.38 -19.66 4.69
C VAL A 138 8.13 -20.70 3.60
N GLY A 139 7.30 -20.33 2.63
CA GLY A 139 6.88 -21.17 1.51
C GLY A 139 5.54 -21.88 1.70
N VAL A 140 4.94 -21.90 2.90
CA VAL A 140 3.60 -22.49 3.10
C VAL A 140 2.55 -21.70 2.32
N ASP A 141 1.68 -22.41 1.59
CA ASP A 141 0.54 -21.83 0.89
C ASP A 141 -0.65 -21.68 1.84
N LEU A 142 -0.99 -20.43 2.17
CA LEU A 142 -2.14 -20.07 3.00
C LEU A 142 -3.21 -19.32 2.20
N SER A 143 -3.21 -19.49 0.87
CA SER A 143 -4.24 -18.93 -0.02
C SER A 143 -5.63 -19.49 0.30
N GLU A 144 -6.68 -18.74 -0.03
CA GLU A 144 -8.06 -19.19 0.15
C GLU A 144 -8.34 -20.52 -0.57
N ARG A 145 -7.66 -20.75 -1.70
CA ARG A 145 -7.74 -22.00 -2.46
C ARG A 145 -7.14 -23.20 -1.71
N ALA A 146 -6.09 -22.99 -0.92
CA ALA A 146 -5.41 -24.06 -0.19
C ALA A 146 -6.06 -24.33 1.17
N VAL A 147 -6.39 -23.28 1.91
CA VAL A 147 -6.81 -23.38 3.34
C VAL A 147 -8.20 -22.80 3.61
N GLY A 148 -8.97 -22.49 2.56
CA GLY A 148 -10.33 -22.00 2.66
C GLY A 148 -10.37 -20.58 3.23
N THR A 149 -11.52 -20.22 3.80
CA THR A 149 -11.71 -18.88 4.38
C THR A 149 -10.75 -18.64 5.55
N THR A 150 -9.86 -17.67 5.37
CA THR A 150 -8.88 -17.19 6.35
C THR A 150 -8.79 -15.66 6.28
N ALA A 151 -8.22 -15.03 7.32
CA ALA A 151 -7.94 -13.59 7.27
C ALA A 151 -6.97 -13.22 6.13
N ILE A 152 -6.09 -14.16 5.73
CA ILE A 152 -5.13 -14.00 4.63
C ILE A 152 -5.87 -13.82 3.31
N GLY A 153 -6.69 -14.80 2.92
CA GLY A 153 -7.49 -14.73 1.70
C GLY A 153 -8.44 -13.53 1.68
N ALA A 154 -9.08 -13.25 2.82
CA ALA A 154 -10.01 -12.14 2.93
C ALA A 154 -9.35 -10.76 2.81
N ALA A 155 -8.23 -10.52 3.49
CA ALA A 155 -7.51 -9.24 3.38
C ALA A 155 -6.98 -9.01 1.95
N LEU A 156 -6.49 -10.07 1.29
CA LEU A 156 -6.01 -10.01 -0.10
C LEU A 156 -7.16 -9.75 -1.08
N ALA A 157 -8.34 -10.36 -0.88
CA ALA A 157 -9.48 -10.22 -1.78
C ALA A 157 -10.25 -8.90 -1.59
N GLU A 158 -10.41 -8.47 -0.34
CA GLU A 158 -11.24 -7.30 0.00
C GLU A 158 -10.42 -6.00 0.06
N HIS A 159 -9.08 -6.08 0.03
CA HIS A 159 -8.17 -4.95 0.18
C HIS A 159 -8.43 -4.13 1.46
N GLU A 160 -8.92 -4.81 2.50
CA GLU A 160 -9.30 -4.24 3.77
C GLU A 160 -8.75 -5.07 4.93
N SER A 161 -8.52 -4.41 6.06
CA SER A 161 -8.15 -5.14 7.29
C SER A 161 -9.34 -5.95 7.81
N VAL A 162 -9.09 -7.16 8.31
CA VAL A 162 -10.14 -8.07 8.79
C VAL A 162 -9.79 -8.69 10.13
N TRP A 163 -10.82 -9.09 10.88
CA TRP A 163 -10.72 -9.95 12.04
C TRP A 163 -11.52 -11.21 11.76
N LEU A 164 -10.95 -12.38 12.06
CA LEU A 164 -11.59 -13.67 11.87
C LEU A 164 -11.28 -14.55 13.08
N HIS A 165 -12.33 -15.14 13.66
CA HIS A 165 -12.25 -15.92 14.88
C HIS A 165 -12.85 -17.33 14.70
N ARG A 166 -12.02 -18.36 14.96
CA ARG A 166 -12.44 -19.76 15.13
C ARG A 166 -13.39 -20.24 14.04
N GLY A 167 -14.66 -20.51 14.37
CA GLY A 167 -15.66 -21.04 13.45
C GLY A 167 -15.98 -20.14 12.25
N GLU A 168 -15.44 -18.92 12.20
CA GLU A 168 -15.46 -18.10 10.98
C GLU A 168 -14.54 -18.67 9.89
N HIS A 169 -13.50 -19.44 10.25
CA HIS A 169 -12.70 -20.20 9.29
C HIS A 169 -13.55 -21.25 8.59
N PHE A 170 -13.29 -21.51 7.31
CA PHE A 170 -14.12 -22.44 6.54
C PHE A 170 -13.95 -23.89 7.03
N PHE A 171 -12.71 -24.37 7.16
CA PHE A 171 -12.41 -25.74 7.57
C PHE A 171 -12.43 -25.92 9.08
N ASP A 172 -12.86 -27.09 9.53
CA ASP A 172 -12.88 -27.41 10.96
C ASP A 172 -11.46 -27.46 11.54
N ALA A 173 -10.48 -27.91 10.73
CA ALA A 173 -9.06 -27.93 11.09
C ALA A 173 -8.45 -26.54 11.33
N THR A 174 -8.98 -25.49 10.68
CA THR A 174 -8.54 -24.11 10.89
C THR A 174 -9.36 -23.37 11.95
N GLY A 175 -10.44 -23.99 12.46
CA GLY A 175 -11.30 -23.44 13.52
C GLY A 175 -10.61 -23.21 14.89
N ILE A 176 -9.35 -23.63 15.04
CA ILE A 176 -8.51 -23.35 16.21
C ILE A 176 -7.82 -21.98 16.16
N TYR A 177 -7.77 -21.34 14.99
CA TYR A 177 -7.04 -20.09 14.79
C TYR A 177 -7.92 -18.85 15.03
N SER A 178 -7.27 -17.75 15.36
CA SER A 178 -7.86 -16.41 15.39
C SER A 178 -6.86 -15.45 14.78
N CYS A 179 -7.32 -14.68 13.81
CA CYS A 179 -6.46 -13.97 12.88
C CYS A 179 -6.90 -12.51 12.74
N ALA A 180 -5.91 -11.62 12.72
CA ALA A 180 -6.07 -10.22 12.37
C ALA A 180 -5.19 -9.91 11.16
N GLY A 181 -5.83 -9.76 9.99
CA GLY A 181 -5.15 -9.56 8.72
C GLY A 181 -5.21 -8.10 8.25
N ALA A 182 -4.14 -7.60 7.64
CA ALA A 182 -4.13 -6.33 6.93
C ALA A 182 -3.35 -6.42 5.62
N PRO A 183 -3.90 -5.93 4.50
CA PRO A 183 -3.22 -5.93 3.21
C PRO A 183 -2.03 -4.97 3.22
N LEU A 184 -1.07 -5.24 2.35
CA LEU A 184 0.11 -4.42 2.08
C LEU A 184 0.06 -3.94 0.64
N PHE A 185 0.19 -2.63 0.45
CA PHE A 185 0.21 -2.04 -0.88
C PHE A 185 1.63 -1.63 -1.27
N GLY A 186 2.01 -1.94 -2.51
CA GLY A 186 3.28 -1.55 -3.08
C GLY A 186 3.37 -0.06 -3.36
N LEU A 187 4.50 0.31 -3.97
CA LEU A 187 4.85 1.71 -4.20
C LEU A 187 3.92 2.39 -5.21
N GLN A 188 3.25 1.61 -6.07
CA GLN A 188 2.29 2.06 -7.07
C GLN A 188 0.83 1.76 -6.68
N GLY A 189 0.61 1.19 -5.49
CA GLY A 189 -0.72 0.93 -4.92
C GLY A 189 -1.30 -0.45 -5.22
N GLU A 190 -0.58 -1.31 -5.92
CA GLU A 190 -0.92 -2.70 -6.11
C GLU A 190 -0.85 -3.48 -4.78
N CYS A 191 -1.76 -4.43 -4.54
CA CYS A 191 -1.69 -5.31 -3.38
C CYS A 191 -0.52 -6.29 -3.57
N ILE A 192 0.52 -6.19 -2.73
CA ILE A 192 1.75 -6.99 -2.85
C ILE A 192 1.82 -8.14 -1.83
N GLY A 193 0.87 -8.19 -0.90
CA GLY A 193 0.81 -9.20 0.15
C GLY A 193 -0.05 -8.76 1.30
N MET A 194 0.07 -9.46 2.43
CA MET A 194 -0.63 -9.07 3.66
C MET A 194 0.16 -9.52 4.90
N LEU A 195 -0.11 -8.82 6.01
CA LEU A 195 0.36 -9.15 7.35
C LEU A 195 -0.79 -9.75 8.15
N ASP A 196 -0.59 -10.94 8.72
CA ASP A 196 -1.51 -11.59 9.65
C ASP A 196 -0.90 -11.65 11.05
N LEU A 197 -1.73 -11.42 12.07
CA LEU A 197 -1.43 -11.73 13.46
C LEU A 197 -2.29 -12.93 13.87
N THR A 198 -1.68 -14.09 13.95
CA THR A 198 -2.36 -15.37 14.21
C THR A 198 -2.16 -15.82 15.65
N GLY A 199 -3.21 -16.30 16.30
CA GLY A 199 -3.14 -16.99 17.58
C GLY A 199 -3.85 -18.35 17.53
N VAL A 200 -3.39 -19.31 18.35
CA VAL A 200 -3.91 -20.68 18.40
C VAL A 200 -4.65 -20.91 19.72
N GLN A 201 -5.93 -21.30 19.66
CA GLN A 201 -6.78 -21.54 20.85
C GLN A 201 -6.74 -20.39 21.88
N VAL A 202 -6.65 -19.18 21.37
CA VAL A 202 -6.58 -17.95 22.16
C VAL A 202 -7.95 -17.34 22.42
N ALA A 203 -8.02 -16.44 23.40
CA ALA A 203 -9.15 -15.55 23.58
C ALA A 203 -9.22 -14.53 22.44
N GLU A 204 -10.43 -14.06 22.13
CA GLU A 204 -10.65 -13.00 21.14
C GLU A 204 -9.91 -11.72 21.50
N ARG A 205 -9.20 -11.15 20.51
CA ARG A 205 -8.55 -9.84 20.63
C ARG A 205 -8.78 -8.99 19.37
N PRO A 206 -10.01 -8.53 19.09
CA PRO A 206 -10.32 -7.78 17.86
C PRO A 206 -9.48 -6.51 17.67
N GLY A 207 -8.96 -5.93 18.77
CA GLY A 207 -8.03 -4.79 18.71
C GLY A 207 -6.73 -5.07 17.93
N LEU A 208 -6.36 -6.34 17.73
CA LEU A 208 -5.21 -6.72 16.90
C LEU A 208 -5.40 -6.35 15.42
N ARG A 209 -6.65 -6.20 14.94
CA ARG A 209 -6.94 -5.70 13.58
C ARG A 209 -6.33 -4.32 13.36
N HIS A 210 -6.45 -3.43 14.34
CA HIS A 210 -5.85 -2.10 14.27
C HIS A 210 -4.32 -2.17 14.27
N LEU A 211 -3.74 -3.01 15.13
CA LEU A 211 -2.29 -3.21 15.19
C LEU A 211 -1.72 -3.78 13.88
N ALA A 212 -2.40 -4.75 13.28
CA ALA A 212 -2.03 -5.31 11.97
C ALA A 212 -2.04 -4.22 10.89
N ALA A 213 -3.12 -3.43 10.82
CA ALA A 213 -3.24 -2.33 9.85
C ALA A 213 -2.15 -1.25 10.04
N GLN A 214 -1.87 -0.84 11.28
CA GLN A 214 -0.81 0.13 11.57
C GLN A 214 0.58 -0.42 11.21
N SER A 215 0.80 -1.70 11.44
CA SER A 215 2.06 -2.36 11.13
C SER A 215 2.25 -2.51 9.62
N ALA A 216 1.18 -2.88 8.88
CA ALA A 216 1.21 -2.89 7.43
C ALA A 216 1.59 -1.52 6.85
N ARG A 217 0.96 -0.44 7.34
CA ARG A 217 1.34 0.95 6.99
C ARG A 217 2.80 1.28 7.32
N SER A 218 3.32 0.76 8.43
CA SER A 218 4.73 0.96 8.80
C SER A 218 5.68 0.28 7.80
N ILE A 219 5.30 -0.89 7.27
CA ILE A 219 6.06 -1.60 6.23
C ILE A 219 6.01 -0.81 4.92
N GLU A 220 4.83 -0.33 4.50
CA GLU A 220 4.70 0.55 3.31
C GLU A 220 5.58 1.80 3.43
N ASN A 221 5.55 2.46 4.59
CA ASN A 221 6.38 3.62 4.86
C ASN A 221 7.87 3.26 4.73
N ALA A 222 8.31 2.14 5.29
CA ALA A 222 9.70 1.69 5.16
C ALA A 222 10.09 1.45 3.69
N MET A 223 9.18 0.89 2.88
CA MET A 223 9.41 0.72 1.44
C MET A 223 9.57 2.06 0.73
N VAL A 224 8.69 3.04 0.97
CA VAL A 224 8.79 4.39 0.38
C VAL A 224 10.07 5.11 0.80
N HIS A 225 10.47 5.00 2.08
CA HIS A 225 11.73 5.57 2.57
C HIS A 225 12.97 4.94 1.94
N SER A 226 12.92 3.64 1.62
CA SER A 226 14.02 2.96 0.93
C SER A 226 14.05 3.20 -0.57
N HIS A 227 12.96 3.71 -1.15
CA HIS A 227 12.86 3.92 -2.58
C HIS A 227 13.73 5.11 -3.03
N PRO A 228 14.62 4.92 -4.03
CA PRO A 228 15.42 6.01 -4.61
C PRO A 228 14.55 7.08 -5.24
N CYS A 229 14.87 8.35 -5.00
CA CYS A 229 14.17 9.48 -5.61
C CYS A 229 15.07 10.72 -5.65
N ALA A 230 14.62 11.76 -6.35
CA ALA A 230 15.27 13.08 -6.31
C ALA A 230 14.70 13.93 -5.18
N LEU A 231 13.40 13.76 -4.87
CA LEU A 231 12.69 14.48 -3.83
C LEU A 231 11.72 13.55 -3.10
N ARG A 232 11.73 13.60 -1.77
CA ARG A 232 10.72 12.97 -0.91
C ARG A 232 9.79 14.04 -0.37
N LEU A 233 8.49 13.81 -0.43
CA LEU A 233 7.50 14.65 0.24
C LEU A 233 6.84 13.88 1.36
N ARG A 234 6.75 14.51 2.52
CA ARG A 234 5.78 14.15 3.54
C ARG A 234 4.58 15.08 3.47
N LEU A 235 3.39 14.52 3.47
CA LEU A 235 2.11 15.22 3.40
C LEU A 235 1.33 15.03 4.69
N ASP A 236 0.74 16.12 5.17
CA ASP A 236 -0.14 16.16 6.34
C ASP A 236 -1.38 17.02 6.02
N TRP A 237 -2.51 16.78 6.70
CA TRP A 237 -3.64 17.69 6.63
C TRP A 237 -3.38 18.94 7.49
N PRO A 238 -3.65 20.16 6.98
CA PRO A 238 -3.49 21.39 7.77
C PRO A 238 -4.32 21.33 9.06
N GLY A 239 -3.72 21.71 10.19
CA GLY A 239 -4.38 21.74 11.50
C GLY A 239 -4.52 20.38 12.20
N TYR A 240 -4.14 19.27 11.54
CA TYR A 240 -4.01 17.96 12.18
C TYR A 240 -2.54 17.74 12.56
N GLY A 241 -2.28 17.40 13.83
CA GLY A 241 -0.92 17.15 14.30
C GLY A 241 -0.26 16.00 13.53
N ALA A 242 1.06 16.10 13.31
CA ALA A 242 1.85 15.04 12.69
C ALA A 242 1.90 13.81 13.61
N GLY A 243 0.92 12.93 13.48
CA GLY A 243 0.82 11.67 14.22
C GLY A 243 1.55 10.54 13.48
N PRO A 244 2.20 9.60 14.19
CA PRO A 244 2.74 8.41 13.57
C PRO A 244 1.64 7.61 12.84
N GLY A 245 1.79 7.40 11.53
CA GLY A 245 0.86 6.58 10.72
C GLY A 245 -0.31 7.32 10.06
N SER A 246 -0.36 8.65 10.18
CA SER A 246 -1.27 9.53 9.40
C SER A 246 -0.56 10.33 8.32
N GLU A 247 0.75 10.14 8.15
CA GLU A 247 1.56 10.87 7.18
C GLU A 247 1.47 10.24 5.79
N GLY A 248 1.18 11.07 4.78
CA GLY A 248 1.33 10.70 3.38
C GLY A 248 2.80 10.79 2.98
N LEU A 249 3.33 9.79 2.27
CA LEU A 249 4.70 9.80 1.76
C LEU A 249 4.70 9.65 0.25
N LEU A 250 5.52 10.46 -0.42
CA LEU A 250 5.75 10.39 -1.86
C LEU A 250 7.25 10.44 -2.17
N CYS A 251 7.64 9.75 -3.24
CA CYS A 251 8.92 9.89 -3.89
C CYS A 251 8.73 10.44 -5.31
N ILE A 252 9.57 11.39 -5.69
CA ILE A 252 9.50 12.11 -6.95
C ILE A 252 10.88 12.05 -7.63
N ASP A 253 10.91 11.74 -8.92
CA ASP A 253 12.15 11.77 -9.72
C ASP A 253 12.56 13.19 -10.15
N ALA A 254 13.68 13.32 -10.88
CA ALA A 254 14.18 14.62 -11.31
C ALA A 254 13.26 15.33 -12.32
N ASP A 255 12.42 14.58 -13.02
CA ASP A 255 11.49 15.08 -14.03
C ASP A 255 10.12 15.44 -13.44
N GLY A 256 9.88 15.15 -12.16
CA GLY A 256 8.64 15.47 -11.46
C GLY A 256 7.60 14.37 -11.45
N ARG A 257 7.95 13.14 -11.84
CA ARG A 257 7.04 11.99 -11.78
C ARG A 257 7.05 11.34 -10.41
N ILE A 258 5.89 10.89 -9.95
CA ILE A 258 5.74 10.20 -8.68
C ILE A 258 6.13 8.74 -8.86
N THR A 259 7.27 8.35 -8.28
CA THR A 259 7.83 7.01 -8.42
C THR A 259 7.40 6.07 -7.30
N ALA A 260 7.04 6.60 -6.14
CA ALA A 260 6.46 5.83 -5.04
C ALA A 260 5.49 6.66 -4.20
N SER A 261 4.50 5.98 -3.62
CA SER A 261 3.56 6.54 -2.65
C SER A 261 3.21 5.50 -1.58
N ASN A 262 2.83 5.94 -0.38
CA ASN A 262 2.15 5.07 0.59
C ASN A 262 0.62 5.19 0.42
N THR A 263 -0.14 4.33 1.10
CA THR A 263 -1.60 4.32 1.01
C THR A 263 -2.23 5.64 1.46
N VAL A 264 -1.66 6.28 2.48
CA VAL A 264 -2.18 7.57 3.00
C VAL A 264 -2.03 8.69 1.97
N ALA A 265 -0.86 8.81 1.31
CA ALA A 265 -0.68 9.82 0.26
C ALA A 265 -1.65 9.62 -0.90
N ARG A 266 -1.86 8.37 -1.34
CA ARG A 266 -2.83 8.05 -2.40
C ARG A 266 -4.25 8.48 -2.01
N GLN A 267 -4.66 8.22 -0.76
CA GLN A 267 -5.95 8.66 -0.24
C GLN A 267 -6.08 10.18 -0.19
N MET A 268 -5.05 10.90 0.28
CA MET A 268 -5.05 12.37 0.34
C MET A 268 -5.13 13.02 -1.04
N LEU A 269 -4.54 12.38 -2.05
CA LEU A 269 -4.42 12.90 -3.41
C LEU A 269 -5.46 12.32 -4.37
N HIS A 270 -6.42 11.54 -3.88
CA HIS A 270 -7.44 10.85 -4.66
C HIS A 270 -6.87 10.02 -5.82
N GLN A 271 -5.75 9.33 -5.58
CA GLN A 271 -5.12 8.47 -6.56
C GLN A 271 -5.62 7.03 -6.40
N PRO A 272 -6.41 6.50 -7.35
CA PRO A 272 -6.74 5.10 -7.34
C PRO A 272 -5.48 4.26 -7.61
N PRO A 273 -5.33 3.09 -6.97
CA PRO A 273 -4.24 2.18 -7.26
C PRO A 273 -4.28 1.69 -8.72
N GLY A 274 -3.11 1.46 -9.32
CA GLY A 274 -3.02 0.82 -10.65
C GLY A 274 -3.18 1.74 -11.87
N ALA A 275 -2.91 3.04 -11.76
CA ALA A 275 -2.84 3.93 -12.92
C ALA A 275 -1.74 3.46 -13.91
N GLU A 276 -2.04 3.46 -15.22
CA GLU A 276 -1.16 2.95 -16.29
C GLU A 276 0.21 3.66 -16.33
N ALA A 277 0.29 4.89 -15.84
CA ALA A 277 1.54 5.62 -15.70
C ALA A 277 1.61 6.37 -14.36
N PRO A 278 2.80 6.45 -13.74
CA PRO A 278 3.00 7.28 -12.56
C PRO A 278 2.66 8.74 -12.89
N PRO A 279 1.73 9.36 -12.13
CA PRO A 279 1.30 10.73 -12.40
C PRO A 279 2.43 11.71 -12.16
N HIS A 280 2.40 12.81 -12.90
CA HIS A 280 3.31 13.90 -12.68
C HIS A 280 2.81 14.77 -11.51
N CYS A 281 3.72 15.39 -10.75
CA CYS A 281 3.35 16.21 -9.60
C CYS A 281 2.38 17.33 -9.96
N ASN A 282 2.57 17.96 -11.12
CA ASN A 282 1.67 19.00 -11.62
C ASN A 282 0.24 18.51 -11.91
N ASP A 283 0.00 17.19 -12.03
CA ASP A 283 -1.34 16.63 -12.22
C ASP A 283 -2.13 16.58 -10.90
N LEU A 284 -1.45 16.69 -9.75
CA LEU A 284 -2.04 16.57 -8.42
C LEU A 284 -1.98 17.89 -7.65
N PHE A 285 -0.82 18.54 -7.71
CA PHE A 285 -0.55 19.79 -7.03
C PHE A 285 -0.80 20.95 -7.97
N ALA A 286 -1.58 21.93 -7.51
CA ALA A 286 -1.81 23.18 -8.23
C ALA A 286 -0.63 24.17 -8.02
N LEU A 287 0.60 23.66 -8.16
CA LEU A 287 1.85 24.42 -8.10
C LEU A 287 2.94 23.75 -8.93
N SER A 288 3.94 24.53 -9.33
CA SER A 288 5.06 24.01 -10.12
C SER A 288 5.91 23.06 -9.30
N THR A 289 6.19 21.88 -9.86
CA THR A 289 7.14 20.91 -9.30
C THR A 289 8.47 21.56 -8.86
N GLN A 290 8.99 22.54 -9.62
CA GLN A 290 10.23 23.23 -9.26
C GLN A 290 10.15 23.97 -7.92
N MET A 291 8.98 24.47 -7.53
CA MET A 291 8.81 25.13 -6.23
C MET A 291 9.03 24.16 -5.06
N LEU A 292 8.66 22.88 -5.22
CA LEU A 292 8.89 21.85 -4.21
C LEU A 292 10.39 21.55 -4.06
N PHE A 293 11.10 21.43 -5.19
CA PHE A 293 12.54 21.25 -5.21
C PHE A 293 13.29 22.47 -4.66
N ASP A 294 12.85 23.69 -4.99
CA ASP A 294 13.42 24.93 -4.47
C ASP A 294 13.21 25.06 -2.96
N ALA A 295 12.03 24.69 -2.46
CA ALA A 295 11.75 24.66 -1.03
C ALA A 295 12.64 23.65 -0.29
N ALA A 296 12.84 22.46 -0.86
CA ALA A 296 13.76 21.46 -0.32
C ALA A 296 15.20 22.00 -0.26
N ARG A 297 15.65 22.73 -1.30
CA ARG A 297 16.98 23.37 -1.35
C ARG A 297 17.14 24.48 -0.33
N ARG A 298 16.08 25.27 -0.08
CA ARG A 298 16.08 26.34 0.92
C ARG A 298 16.01 25.80 2.36
N GLY A 299 15.62 24.54 2.54
CA GLY A 299 15.36 23.96 3.86
C GLY A 299 14.03 24.44 4.45
N ASP A 300 13.05 24.79 3.60
CA ASP A 300 11.73 25.22 4.07
C ASP A 300 11.06 24.06 4.83
N ALA A 301 10.66 24.32 6.08
CA ALA A 301 10.17 23.26 6.95
C ALA A 301 8.80 22.72 6.54
N VAL A 302 7.91 23.58 6.01
CA VAL A 302 6.53 23.25 5.60
C VAL A 302 6.08 24.21 4.50
N LEU A 303 5.39 23.68 3.50
CA LEU A 303 4.65 24.43 2.49
C LEU A 303 3.17 24.10 2.58
N GLU A 304 2.29 25.09 2.45
CA GLU A 304 0.90 24.81 2.07
C GLU A 304 0.80 24.63 0.55
N VAL A 305 0.30 23.47 0.15
CA VAL A 305 0.23 23.05 -1.24
C VAL A 305 -1.24 22.87 -1.63
N PRO A 306 -1.77 23.70 -2.55
CA PRO A 306 -3.11 23.48 -3.10
C PRO A 306 -3.13 22.25 -4.00
N LEU A 307 -4.24 21.50 -3.95
CA LEU A 307 -4.54 20.39 -4.83
C LEU A 307 -5.56 20.82 -5.89
N TRP A 308 -5.56 20.15 -7.04
CA TRP A 308 -6.61 20.37 -8.06
C TRP A 308 -8.03 19.99 -7.59
N SER A 309 -8.14 19.20 -6.52
CA SER A 309 -9.42 18.91 -5.85
C SER A 309 -10.02 20.10 -5.10
N GLY A 310 -9.29 21.22 -4.98
CA GLY A 310 -9.68 22.39 -4.17
C GLY A 310 -9.27 22.28 -2.69
N LEU A 311 -8.74 21.13 -2.27
CA LEU A 311 -8.17 20.92 -0.93
C LEU A 311 -6.76 21.51 -0.82
N ARG A 312 -6.24 21.57 0.42
CA ARG A 312 -4.85 21.93 0.72
C ARG A 312 -4.21 20.89 1.61
N VAL A 313 -2.93 20.62 1.35
CA VAL A 313 -2.09 19.76 2.18
C VAL A 313 -0.87 20.54 2.66
N GLN A 314 -0.35 20.17 3.83
CA GLN A 314 0.97 20.61 4.26
C GLN A 314 2.02 19.65 3.70
N ALA A 315 2.93 20.15 2.88
CA ALA A 315 4.02 19.37 2.32
C ALA A 315 5.34 19.74 2.98
N ARG A 316 6.12 18.73 3.35
CA ARG A 316 7.48 18.86 3.86
C ARG A 316 8.44 18.22 2.86
N PRO A 317 9.10 19.03 2.01
CA PRO A 317 9.97 18.52 0.97
C PRO A 317 11.38 18.25 1.51
N GLN A 318 11.93 17.09 1.16
CA GLN A 318 13.29 16.70 1.52
C GLN A 318 14.01 16.17 0.28
N LEU A 319 15.15 16.76 -0.07
CA LEU A 319 16.02 16.16 -1.09
C LEU A 319 16.51 14.82 -0.56
N ALA A 320 16.35 13.76 -1.36
CA ALA A 320 16.88 12.47 -0.97
C ALA A 320 18.42 12.53 -1.07
N ASP A 321 19.11 11.96 -0.07
CA ASP A 321 20.57 11.86 -0.11
C ASP A 321 20.98 11.12 -1.39
N ARG A 322 21.86 11.77 -2.16
CA ARG A 322 22.34 11.32 -3.47
C ARG A 322 22.75 9.84 -3.43
N ALA A 323 21.99 8.97 -4.06
CA ALA A 323 22.61 7.84 -4.75
C ALA A 323 23.48 8.45 -5.88
N PRO A 324 24.75 8.05 -6.04
CA PRO A 324 25.57 8.57 -7.12
C PRO A 324 24.97 8.12 -8.44
N LEU A 325 24.27 9.03 -9.12
CA LEU A 325 23.91 8.84 -10.51
C LEU A 325 25.22 8.69 -11.30
N PRO A 326 25.32 7.73 -12.24
CA PRO A 326 26.38 7.79 -13.24
C PRO A 326 26.30 9.18 -13.88
N HIS A 327 27.44 9.85 -13.91
CA HIS A 327 27.58 11.26 -14.30
C HIS A 327 27.19 11.40 -15.78
N ALA A 328 25.90 11.47 -16.09
CA ALA A 328 25.43 12.10 -17.30
C ALA A 328 25.75 13.58 -17.11
N ALA A 329 26.62 14.12 -17.96
CA ALA A 329 26.79 15.55 -18.10
C ALA A 329 25.38 16.15 -18.22
N GLY A 330 24.97 16.93 -17.21
CA GLY A 330 23.63 17.49 -17.20
C GLY A 330 23.43 18.34 -18.46
N PRO A 331 22.24 18.36 -19.06
CA PRO A 331 21.99 19.34 -20.10
C PRO A 331 22.16 20.72 -19.44
N GLU A 332 23.07 21.54 -19.97
CA GLU A 332 23.08 22.97 -19.68
C GLU A 332 21.63 23.45 -19.83
N ARG A 333 21.11 24.13 -18.80
CA ARG A 333 19.78 24.75 -18.87
C ARG A 333 19.77 25.60 -20.15
N PRO A 334 18.94 25.26 -21.16
CA PRO A 334 19.00 25.94 -22.43
C PRO A 334 18.70 27.41 -22.15
N ARG A 335 19.57 28.31 -22.60
CA ARG A 335 19.35 29.74 -22.39
C ARG A 335 18.04 30.09 -23.07
N LEU A 336 17.31 31.07 -22.55
CA LEU A 336 16.03 31.50 -23.14
C LEU A 336 16.14 31.72 -24.66
N ARG A 337 17.31 32.22 -25.10
CA ARG A 337 17.67 32.40 -26.51
C ARG A 337 17.70 31.10 -27.33
N ASP A 338 18.13 29.99 -26.74
CA ASP A 338 18.22 28.67 -27.38
C ASP A 338 16.82 28.04 -27.52
N VAL A 339 15.97 28.22 -26.50
CA VAL A 339 14.56 27.82 -26.52
C VAL A 339 13.78 28.63 -27.56
N GLU A 340 13.95 29.97 -27.58
CA GLU A 340 13.36 30.84 -28.60
C GLU A 340 13.79 30.44 -30.02
N ALA A 341 15.07 30.17 -30.23
CA ALA A 341 15.58 29.77 -31.54
C ALA A 341 15.09 28.39 -31.98
N ALA A 342 14.82 27.48 -31.04
CA ALA A 342 14.23 26.17 -31.34
C ALA A 342 12.74 26.31 -31.73
N LEU A 343 11.97 27.13 -31.02
CA LEU A 343 10.57 27.40 -31.33
C LEU A 343 10.42 28.09 -32.69
N ILE A 344 11.31 29.02 -33.02
CA ILE A 344 11.33 29.70 -34.33
C ILE A 344 11.66 28.71 -35.46
N ARG A 345 12.61 27.80 -35.25
CA ARG A 345 12.94 26.75 -36.25
C ARG A 345 11.76 25.82 -36.48
N ARG A 346 11.15 25.32 -35.39
CA ARG A 346 10.00 24.43 -35.47
C ARG A 346 8.81 25.07 -36.20
N ALA A 347 8.51 26.33 -35.93
CA ALA A 347 7.43 27.02 -36.65
C ALA A 347 7.72 27.20 -38.15
N VAL A 348 9.00 27.33 -38.55
CA VAL A 348 9.40 27.38 -39.96
C VAL A 348 9.30 26.01 -40.61
N ASP A 349 9.67 24.95 -39.89
CA ASP A 349 9.54 23.56 -40.36
C ASP A 349 8.06 23.18 -40.53
N ASP A 350 7.21 23.52 -39.57
CA ASP A 350 5.75 23.30 -39.62
C ASP A 350 5.10 24.09 -40.78
N ALA A 351 5.63 25.29 -41.08
CA ALA A 351 5.26 26.08 -42.26
C ALA A 351 5.96 25.64 -43.56
N ARG A 352 6.62 24.46 -43.56
CA ARG A 352 7.35 23.87 -44.70
C ARG A 352 8.34 24.85 -45.36
N GLY A 353 9.03 25.63 -44.54
CA GLY A 353 10.03 26.62 -44.97
C GLY A 353 9.45 28.01 -45.29
N ASN A 354 8.14 28.23 -45.18
CA ASN A 354 7.52 29.53 -45.43
C ASN A 354 7.67 30.48 -44.23
N VAL A 355 8.74 31.29 -44.25
CA VAL A 355 9.08 32.24 -43.17
C VAL A 355 7.98 33.28 -42.90
N ALA A 356 7.20 33.67 -43.92
CA ALA A 356 6.12 34.65 -43.73
C ALA A 356 4.94 34.07 -42.95
N GLU A 357 4.67 32.79 -43.13
CA GLU A 357 3.63 32.05 -42.43
C GLU A 357 4.05 31.68 -41.01
N ALA A 358 5.29 31.22 -40.83
CA ALA A 358 5.89 30.98 -39.52
C ALA A 358 5.92 32.24 -38.63
N ALA A 359 6.30 33.38 -39.22
CA ALA A 359 6.29 34.67 -38.52
C ALA A 359 4.88 35.08 -38.05
N ARG A 360 3.86 34.82 -38.88
CA ARG A 360 2.46 35.10 -38.56
C ARG A 360 1.94 34.19 -37.46
N ALA A 361 2.25 32.90 -37.51
CA ALA A 361 1.87 31.92 -36.50
C ALA A 361 2.50 32.22 -35.13
N LEU A 362 3.71 32.76 -35.12
CA LEU A 362 4.44 33.16 -33.90
C LEU A 362 4.14 34.59 -33.43
N GLY A 363 3.37 35.38 -34.18
CA GLY A 363 3.07 36.78 -33.84
C GLY A 363 4.29 37.71 -33.86
N ILE A 364 5.34 37.40 -34.63
CA ILE A 364 6.58 38.18 -34.70
C ILE A 364 6.88 38.65 -36.13
N SER A 365 7.77 39.63 -36.29
CA SER A 365 8.15 40.12 -37.62
C SER A 365 8.99 39.09 -38.39
N ARG A 366 8.86 39.07 -39.73
CA ARG A 366 9.73 38.25 -40.61
C ARG A 366 11.22 38.54 -40.40
N ALA A 367 11.57 39.80 -40.15
CA ALA A 367 12.94 40.23 -39.88
C ALA A 367 13.49 39.65 -38.57
N THR A 368 12.62 39.39 -37.58
CA THR A 368 12.99 38.73 -36.32
C THR A 368 13.30 37.25 -36.53
N VAL A 369 12.49 36.56 -37.35
CA VAL A 369 12.71 35.15 -37.71
C VAL A 369 14.06 34.98 -38.43
N TYR A 370 14.32 35.77 -39.48
CA TYR A 370 15.60 35.71 -40.21
C TYR A 370 16.82 35.98 -39.32
N ARG A 371 16.74 36.98 -38.43
CA ARG A 371 17.84 37.33 -37.52
C ARG A 371 18.17 36.23 -36.52
N LYS A 372 17.14 35.52 -36.04
CA LYS A 372 17.30 34.42 -35.07
C LYS A 372 17.76 33.12 -35.75
N LEU A 373 17.41 32.90 -37.02
CA LEU A 373 17.91 31.77 -37.82
C LEU A 373 19.35 32.00 -38.34
N GLY A 374 19.71 33.24 -38.69
CA GLY A 374 21.05 33.57 -39.20
C GLY A 374 22.14 33.71 -38.13
N GLY A 375 21.77 33.82 -36.85
CA GLY A 375 22.70 34.06 -35.74
C GLY A 375 23.40 32.83 -35.16
N SER A 376 23.21 31.62 -35.72
CA SER A 376 23.76 30.36 -35.20
C SER A 376 24.94 29.78 -35.99
N ARG A 377 25.40 30.44 -37.06
CA ARG A 377 26.64 30.08 -37.77
C ARG A 377 27.78 31.01 -37.37
N GLY A 378 28.56 30.61 -36.35
CA GLY A 378 29.80 31.32 -35.99
C GLY A 378 30.41 30.92 -34.66
N LYS A 379 31.10 29.77 -34.62
CA LYS A 379 32.41 29.52 -33.97
C LYS A 379 32.73 28.01 -34.02
N ALA A 380 33.33 27.60 -35.12
CA ALA A 380 34.27 26.49 -35.15
C ALA A 380 35.62 27.11 -35.52
N ALA A 381 36.49 27.24 -34.52
CA ALA A 381 37.93 27.40 -34.60
C ALA A 381 38.47 27.06 -33.20
#